data_AF-A0A8E6I8U1-F1
#
_entry.id   AF-A0A8E6I8U1-F1
#
_cell.length_a   1.000
_cell.length_b   1.000
_cell.length_c   1.000
_cell.angle_alpha   90.00
_cell.angle_beta   90.00
_cell.angle_gamma   90.00
#
_symmetry.space_group_name_H-M   'P 1'
#
loop_
_entity.id
_entity.type
_entity.pdbx_description
1 polymer ?
#
loop_
_entity_poly.entity_id
_entity_poly.type
_entity_poly.pdbx_seq_one_letter_code
_entity_poly.pdbx_strand_id
1 'polypeptide(L)' 'MEKEIYEHFLGMLPADTPKRFAKHAARAMAVAAIDKAVEMGEALGLPPEESKRRLLMSLRYGHEMPERGEIIH' A
#
# COMPACT_ATOMS: atom_id res chain seq x y z
N MET A 1 -10.91 4.16 1.12
CA MET A 1 -9.76 3.23 1.23
C MET A 1 -9.09 2.92 -0.10
N GLU A 2 -9.69 2.14 -1.02
CA GLU A 2 -8.99 1.76 -2.28
C GLU A 2 -8.60 2.96 -3.15
N LYS A 3 -9.48 3.97 -3.22
CA LYS A 3 -9.18 5.26 -3.87
C LYS A 3 -7.96 5.97 -3.24
N GLU A 4 -7.87 5.96 -1.91
CA GLU A 4 -6.76 6.61 -1.19
C GLU A 4 -5.44 5.87 -1.41
N ILE A 5 -5.47 4.54 -1.44
CA ILE A 5 -4.31 3.70 -1.78
C ILE A 5 -3.85 4.03 -3.21
N TYR A 6 -4.78 4.13 -4.17
CA TYR A 6 -4.48 4.54 -5.54
C TYR A 6 -3.87 5.95 -5.61
N GLU A 7 -4.44 6.93 -4.92
CA GLU A 7 -3.92 8.30 -4.90
C GLU A 7 -2.52 8.37 -4.29
N HIS A 8 -2.24 7.55 -3.28
CA HIS A 8 -0.92 7.42 -2.68
C HIS A 8 0.11 6.91 -3.69
N PHE A 9 -0.17 5.81 -4.41
CA PHE A 9 0.71 5.31 -5.45
C PHE A 9 0.86 6.29 -6.62
N LEU A 10 -0.20 7.02 -6.98
CA LEU A 10 -0.14 8.05 -8.02
C LEU A 10 0.82 9.19 -7.62
N GLY A 11 0.86 9.55 -6.33
CA GLY A 11 1.78 10.54 -5.79
C GLY A 11 3.23 10.08 -5.64
N MET A 12 3.48 8.76 -5.64
CA MET A 12 4.83 8.18 -5.58
C MET A 12 5.52 8.12 -6.94
N LEU A 13 4.77 8.23 -8.04
CA LEU A 13 5.32 8.14 -9.38
C LEU A 13 6.10 9.40 -9.75
N PRO A 14 7.23 9.27 -10.48
CA PRO A 14 8.01 10.41 -10.94
C PRO A 14 7.16 11.40 -11.74
N ALA A 15 7.36 12.70 -11.51
CA ALA A 15 6.54 13.77 -12.12
C ALA A 15 6.68 13.84 -13.65
N ASP A 16 7.77 13.31 -14.20
CA ASP A 16 8.04 13.15 -15.63
C ASP A 16 7.32 11.95 -16.25
N THR A 17 6.72 11.07 -15.45
CA THR A 17 5.92 9.94 -15.96
C THR A 17 4.71 10.47 -16.73
N PRO A 18 4.51 10.08 -18.00
CA PRO A 18 3.36 10.55 -18.76
C PRO A 18 2.05 10.16 -18.08
N LYS A 19 1.10 11.10 -17.98
CA LYS A 19 -0.14 10.97 -17.19
C LYS A 19 -0.92 9.67 -17.45
N ARG A 20 -0.94 9.17 -18.69
CA ARG A 20 -1.62 7.92 -19.03
C ARG A 20 -0.94 6.70 -18.42
N PHE A 21 0.39 6.65 -18.49
CA PHE A 21 1.18 5.58 -17.86
C PHE A 21 1.13 5.70 -16.35
N ALA A 22 1.19 6.91 -15.80
CA ALA A 22 1.13 7.12 -14.35
C ALA A 22 -0.17 6.57 -13.75
N LYS A 23 -1.32 6.89 -14.35
CA LYS A 23 -2.62 6.36 -13.91
C LYS A 23 -2.71 4.85 -14.03
N HIS A 24 -2.18 4.27 -15.11
CA HIS A 24 -2.20 2.82 -15.30
C HIS A 24 -1.30 2.11 -14.27
N ALA A 25 -0.08 2.61 -14.07
CA ALA A 25 0.87 2.09 -13.11
C ALA A 25 0.33 2.19 -11.68
N ALA A 26 -0.18 3.35 -11.26
CA ALA A 26 -0.76 3.54 -9.94
C ALA A 26 -1.94 2.60 -9.69
N ARG A 27 -2.78 2.34 -10.70
CA ARG A 27 -3.89 1.39 -10.59
C ARG A 27 -3.39 -0.04 -10.43
N ALA A 28 -2.41 -0.46 -11.24
CA ALA A 28 -1.82 -1.79 -11.15
C ALA A 28 -1.14 -2.03 -9.80
N MET A 29 -0.39 -1.05 -9.30
CA MET A 29 0.25 -1.09 -7.98
C MET A 29 -0.78 -1.16 -6.85
N ALA A 30 -1.84 -0.35 -6.91
CA ALA A 30 -2.90 -0.37 -5.91
C ALA A 30 -3.60 -1.74 -5.83
N VAL A 31 -3.93 -2.33 -6.99
CA VAL A 31 -4.54 -3.67 -7.05
C VAL A 31 -3.61 -4.72 -6.46
N ALA A 32 -2.36 -4.78 -6.93
CA ALA A 32 -1.38 -5.75 -6.45
C ALA A 32 -1.12 -5.62 -4.94
N ALA A 33 -1.04 -4.40 -4.43
CA ALA A 33 -0.85 -4.15 -3.00
C ALA A 33 -2.07 -4.58 -2.17
N ILE A 34 -3.28 -4.30 -2.64
CA ILE A 34 -4.53 -4.73 -1.98
C ILE A 34 -4.63 -6.25 -1.98
N ASP A 35 -4.43 -6.89 -3.12
CA ASP A 35 -4.48 -8.34 -3.25
C ASP A 35 -3.49 -9.00 -2.30
N LYS A 36 -2.25 -8.47 -2.25
CA LYS A 36 -1.23 -9.00 -1.34
C LYS A 36 -1.60 -8.77 0.13
N ALA A 37 -2.13 -7.61 0.48
CA ALA A 37 -2.55 -7.31 1.84
C ALA A 37 -3.70 -8.21 2.29
N VAL A 38 -4.67 -8.48 1.41
CA VAL A 38 -5.78 -9.40 1.69
C VAL A 38 -5.27 -10.82 1.87
N GLU A 39 -4.44 -11.33 0.94
CA GLU A 39 -3.83 -12.66 1.05
C GLU A 39 -3.06 -12.85 2.38
N MET A 40 -2.22 -11.88 2.74
CA MET A 40 -1.48 -11.91 4.01
C MET A 40 -2.41 -11.79 5.22
N GLY A 41 -3.47 -10.99 5.11
CA GLY A 41 -4.48 -10.85 6.14
C GLY A 41 -5.27 -12.13 6.37
N GLU A 42 -5.67 -12.82 5.31
CA GLU A 42 -6.36 -14.11 5.37
C GLU A 42 -5.50 -15.16 6.07
N ALA A 43 -4.21 -15.22 5.77
CA ALA A 43 -3.25 -16.09 6.48
C ALA A 43 -3.16 -15.78 8.00
N LEU A 44 -3.54 -14.57 8.42
CA LEU A 44 -3.59 -14.11 9.80
C LEU A 44 -5.01 -14.13 10.40
N GLY A 45 -6.02 -14.61 9.67
CA GLY A 45 -7.42 -14.61 10.10
C GLY A 45 -8.08 -13.23 10.14
N LEU A 46 -7.53 -12.26 9.41
CA LEU A 46 -8.06 -10.89 9.33
C LEU A 46 -9.09 -10.75 8.20
N PRO A 47 -10.16 -9.97 8.41
CA PRO A 47 -11.10 -9.67 7.34
C PRO A 47 -10.44 -8.73 6.30
N PRO A 48 -10.82 -8.84 5.01
CA PRO A 48 -10.22 -8.04 3.93
C PRO A 48 -10.22 -6.53 4.17
N GLU A 49 -11.25 -6.01 4.85
CA GLU A 49 -11.35 -4.58 5.15
C GLU A 49 -10.29 -4.12 6.16
N GLU A 50 -10.00 -4.93 7.18
CA GLU A 50 -8.93 -4.64 8.15
C GLU A 50 -7.54 -4.75 7.49
N SER A 51 -7.36 -5.71 6.58
CA SER A 51 -6.13 -5.85 5.79
C SER A 51 -5.86 -4.62 4.92
N LYS A 52 -6.88 -4.12 4.20
CA LYS A 52 -6.79 -2.87 3.44
C LYS A 52 -6.53 -1.67 4.33
N ARG A 53 -7.08 -1.65 5.55
CA ARG A 53 -6.89 -0.54 6.51
C ARG A 53 -5.45 -0.50 7.00
N ARG A 54 -4.87 -1.66 7.32
CA ARG A 54 -3.46 -1.80 7.70
C ARG A 54 -2.53 -1.40 6.56
N LEU A 55 -2.84 -1.81 5.32
CA LEU A 55 -2.11 -1.36 4.14
C LEU A 55 -2.12 0.18 4.02
N LEU A 56 -3.29 0.80 4.11
CA LEU A 56 -3.41 2.26 4.01
C LEU A 56 -2.65 2.97 5.15
N MET A 57 -2.68 2.43 6.37
CA MET A 57 -1.87 2.95 7.49
C MET A 57 -0.37 2.81 7.21
N SER A 58 0.07 1.68 6.68
CA SER A 58 1.47 1.48 6.29
C SER A 58 1.91 2.41 5.17
N LEU A 59 1.04 2.74 4.22
CA LEU A 59 1.36 3.71 3.16
C LEU A 59 1.45 5.13 3.72
N ARG A 60 0.55 5.51 4.63
CA ARG A 60 0.52 6.85 5.23
C ARG A 60 1.63 7.09 6.24
N TYR A 61 1.98 6.07 7.02
CA TYR A 61 2.85 6.17 8.20
C TYR A 61 4.06 5.23 8.14
N GLY A 62 4.29 4.51 7.04
CA GLY A 62 5.42 3.60 6.88
C GLY A 62 6.78 4.30 6.93
N HIS A 63 6.81 5.62 6.81
CA HIS A 63 7.99 6.43 7.06
C HIS A 63 8.24 6.74 8.55
N GLU A 64 7.25 6.51 9.42
CA GLU A 64 7.25 6.76 10.87
C GLU A 64 7.10 5.49 11.73
N MET A 65 6.84 4.33 11.12
CA MET A 65 6.92 3.05 11.83
C MET A 65 8.39 2.64 11.85
N PRO A 66 9.10 2.68 13.00
CA PRO A 66 10.39 2.03 13.07
C PRO A 66 10.16 0.58 12.68
N GLU A 67 10.93 0.12 11.69
CA GLU A 67 11.05 -1.28 11.39
C GLU A 67 11.15 -2.00 12.73
N ARG A 68 10.23 -2.91 13.01
CA ARG A 68 10.30 -3.78 14.18
C ARG A 68 11.41 -4.84 14.00
N GLY A 69 12.52 -4.46 13.37
CA GLY A 69 13.86 -4.97 13.54
C GLY A 69 14.68 -3.69 13.73
N GLU A 70 15.00 -3.29 14.94
CA GLU A 70 16.02 -3.91 15.76
C GLU A 70 15.64 -3.75 17.24
N ILE A 71 15.49 -4.87 17.96
CA ILE A 71 15.80 -4.89 19.39
C ILE A 71 16.98 -5.85 19.56
N ILE A 72 18.17 -5.29 19.32
CA ILE A 72 19.36 -5.24 20.17
C ILE A 72 19.72 -6.50 21.02
N HIS A 73 20.97 -6.94 20.77
CA HIS A 73 21.95 -7.72 21.56
C HIS A 73 21.86 -9.25 21.69
#